data_AF-A0A7S2EEU6-F1
#
_entry.id   AF-A0A7S2EEU6-F1
#
_cell.length_a   1.000
_cell.length_b   1.000
_cell.length_c   1.000
_cell.angle_alpha   90.00
_cell.angle_beta   90.00
_cell.angle_gamma   90.00
#
_symmetry.space_group_name_H-M   'P 1'
#
loop_
_entity.id
_entity.type
_entity.pdbx_description
1 polymer ?
#
loop_
_entity_poly.entity_id
_entity_poly.type
_entity_poly.pdbx_seq_one_letter_code
_entity_poly.pdbx_strand_id
1 'polypeptide(L)'
;ILWSTTDSTLKGYIEDALKKLPNKVIDDVVVSVDSTVNSNGVVIEVTFTGAAVQGKQHKLEIMQDPCGEGCTPRITGLTNIRTFSATTLSTVEITTTGSHNSYECGRRGKCDFNTGLCTCFAGYTGETCSILTALV
;
A
#
# COMPACT_ATOMS: atom_id res chain seq x y z
N ILE A 1 0.72 -14.95 11.38
CA ILE A 1 2.00 -14.91 10.64
C ILE A 1 3.04 -15.58 11.53
N LEU A 2 3.61 -16.70 11.09
CA LEU A 2 4.70 -17.37 11.80
C LEU A 2 6.00 -16.57 11.54
N TRP A 3 6.62 -16.05 12.59
CA TRP A 3 7.68 -15.03 12.58
C TRP A 3 9.11 -15.61 12.43
N SER A 4 9.23 -16.78 11.81
CA SER A 4 10.51 -17.44 11.50
C SER A 4 10.57 -17.66 10.00
N THR A 5 10.71 -16.58 9.26
CA THR A 5 10.74 -16.63 7.81
C THR A 5 11.75 -15.62 7.30
N THR A 6 12.58 -16.05 6.33
CA THR A 6 13.61 -15.23 5.67
C THR A 6 13.04 -13.92 5.10
N ASP A 7 13.88 -12.91 4.88
CA ASP A 7 13.49 -11.61 4.30
C ASP A 7 12.62 -11.76 3.04
N SER A 8 12.92 -12.75 2.20
CA SER A 8 12.12 -13.09 1.01
C SER A 8 10.66 -13.47 1.32
N THR A 9 10.42 -14.16 2.43
CA THR A 9 9.08 -14.57 2.83
C THR A 9 8.32 -13.40 3.47
N LEU A 10 9.01 -12.58 4.28
CA LEU A 10 8.42 -11.37 4.84
C LEU A 10 7.99 -10.40 3.74
N LYS A 11 8.86 -10.21 2.74
CA LYS A 11 8.53 -9.50 1.49
C LYS A 11 7.23 -10.03 0.87
N GLY A 12 7.15 -11.34 0.65
CA GLY A 12 5.97 -11.96 0.03
C GLY A 12 4.68 -11.72 0.81
N TYR A 13 4.71 -11.81 2.15
CA TYR A 13 3.54 -11.51 2.97
C TYR A 13 3.09 -10.06 2.87
N ILE A 14 4.02 -9.10 2.82
CA ILE A 14 3.70 -7.67 2.70
C ILE A 14 3.12 -7.38 1.31
N GLU A 15 3.72 -7.90 0.24
CA GLU A 15 3.21 -7.75 -1.12
C GLU A 15 1.78 -8.30 -1.24
N ASP A 16 1.55 -9.53 -0.75
CA ASP A 16 0.24 -10.16 -0.77
C ASP A 16 -0.80 -9.39 0.04
N ALA A 17 -0.43 -8.91 1.24
CA ALA A 17 -1.35 -8.17 2.10
C ALA A 17 -1.78 -6.85 1.47
N LEU A 18 -0.85 -6.12 0.86
CA LEU A 18 -1.15 -4.85 0.18
C LEU A 18 -2.01 -5.05 -1.06
N LYS A 19 -1.74 -6.09 -1.87
CA LYS A 19 -2.56 -6.43 -3.05
C LYS A 19 -3.95 -6.96 -2.71
N LYS A 20 -4.13 -7.55 -1.53
CA LYS A 20 -5.43 -8.07 -1.04
C LYS A 20 -6.32 -7.01 -0.41
N LEU A 21 -5.91 -5.74 -0.39
CA LEU A 21 -6.77 -4.67 0.08
C LEU A 21 -8.07 -4.63 -0.75
N PRO A 22 -9.22 -4.37 -0.10
CA PRO A 22 -10.49 -4.30 -0.81
C PRO A 22 -10.48 -3.21 -1.88
N ASN A 23 -11.36 -3.35 -2.87
CA ASN A 23 -11.50 -2.41 -4.00
C ASN A 23 -10.25 -2.23 -4.87
N LYS A 24 -9.26 -3.15 -4.78
CA LYS A 24 -8.04 -3.11 -5.60
C LYS A 24 -7.35 -1.75 -5.55
N VAL A 25 -7.36 -1.12 -4.36
CA VAL A 25 -6.74 0.19 -4.13
C VAL A 25 -5.25 0.17 -4.49
N ILE A 26 -4.60 -0.96 -4.22
CA ILE A 26 -3.25 -1.26 -4.69
C ILE A 26 -3.35 -2.45 -5.64
N ASP A 27 -3.10 -2.20 -6.93
CA ASP A 27 -3.12 -3.23 -7.96
C ASP A 27 -1.76 -3.92 -8.11
N ASP A 28 -0.66 -3.18 -7.94
CA ASP A 28 0.68 -3.76 -7.90
C ASP A 28 1.65 -2.96 -7.03
N VAL A 29 2.56 -3.72 -6.41
CA VAL A 29 3.56 -3.21 -5.48
C VAL A 29 4.78 -4.13 -5.50
N VAL A 30 5.96 -3.53 -5.37
CA VAL A 30 7.23 -4.21 -5.18
C VAL A 30 7.73 -3.85 -3.79
N VAL A 31 8.07 -4.86 -2.99
CA VAL A 31 8.63 -4.67 -1.65
C VAL A 31 10.07 -5.16 -1.61
N SER A 32 10.94 -4.41 -0.95
CA SER A 32 12.29 -4.82 -0.59
C SER A 32 12.39 -4.86 0.93
N VAL A 33 13.01 -5.90 1.46
CA VAL A 33 13.25 -6.07 2.89
C VAL A 33 14.74 -6.30 3.06
N ASP A 34 15.36 -5.48 3.90
CA ASP A 34 16.77 -5.60 4.25
C ASP A 34 16.91 -5.56 5.77
N SER A 35 17.29 -6.70 6.36
CA SER A 35 17.54 -6.83 7.80
C SER A 35 19.01 -6.59 8.19
N THR A 36 19.87 -6.17 7.26
CA THR A 36 21.33 -6.04 7.45
C THR A 36 21.80 -4.60 7.63
N VAL A 37 20.94 -3.64 7.30
CA VAL A 37 21.29 -2.21 7.20
C VAL A 37 21.71 -1.59 8.53
N ASN A 38 21.23 -2.13 9.67
CA ASN A 38 21.58 -1.64 11.01
C ASN A 38 21.63 -2.83 11.98
N SER A 39 22.54 -2.78 12.96
CA SER A 39 22.85 -3.91 13.86
C SER A 39 21.66 -4.55 14.60
N ASN A 40 20.45 -3.97 14.57
CA ASN A 40 19.20 -4.55 15.09
C ASN A 40 17.93 -4.06 14.32
N GLY A 41 18.06 -3.51 13.10
CA GLY A 41 16.95 -2.85 12.39
C GLY A 41 16.57 -3.55 11.08
N VAL A 42 15.28 -3.52 10.73
CA VAL A 42 14.77 -3.98 9.42
C VAL A 42 14.33 -2.75 8.63
N VAL A 43 14.83 -2.61 7.41
CA VAL A 43 14.39 -1.60 6.45
C VAL A 43 13.42 -2.27 5.47
N ILE A 44 12.22 -1.69 5.35
CA ILE A 44 11.20 -2.15 4.42
C ILE A 44 10.95 -1.01 3.43
N GLU A 45 11.31 -1.24 2.18
CA GLU A 45 11.03 -0.30 1.10
C GLU A 45 9.84 -0.81 0.30
N VAL A 46 8.83 0.06 0.13
CA VAL A 46 7.61 -0.26 -0.61
C VAL A 46 7.52 0.66 -1.82
N THR A 47 7.55 0.08 -3.02
CA THR A 47 7.43 0.79 -4.28
C THR A 47 6.11 0.46 -4.95
N PHE A 48 5.25 1.47 -5.09
CA PHE A 48 3.99 1.38 -5.80
C PHE A 48 4.23 1.40 -7.31
N THR A 49 3.96 0.28 -7.99
CA THR A 49 4.20 0.10 -9.43
C THR A 49 2.92 0.05 -10.26
N GLY A 50 1.78 -0.16 -9.60
CA GLY A 50 0.51 -0.36 -10.26
C GLY A 50 -0.13 0.93 -10.85
N ALA A 51 -1.09 0.73 -11.75
CA ALA A 51 -1.83 1.79 -12.42
C ALA A 51 -2.90 2.45 -11.52
N ALA A 52 -3.37 1.77 -10.47
CA ALA A 52 -4.33 2.33 -9.52
C ALA A 52 -3.67 3.27 -8.50
N VAL A 53 -2.37 3.11 -8.27
CA VAL A 53 -1.58 3.84 -7.28
C VAL A 53 -0.79 5.02 -7.86
N GLN A 54 -1.17 5.50 -9.04
CA GLN A 54 -0.53 6.65 -9.67
C GLN A 54 -0.77 7.93 -8.88
N GLY A 55 0.25 8.78 -8.81
CA GLY A 55 0.21 10.08 -8.13
C GLY A 55 0.63 10.05 -6.67
N LYS A 56 0.25 11.09 -5.93
CA LYS A 56 0.63 11.22 -4.53
C LYS A 56 -0.18 10.24 -3.67
N GLN A 57 0.51 9.25 -3.10
CA GLN A 57 -0.09 8.27 -2.20
C GLN A 57 -0.01 8.71 -0.73
N HIS A 58 -0.92 8.18 0.08
CA HIS A 58 -0.86 8.34 1.53
C HIS A 58 0.31 7.55 2.12
N LYS A 59 0.86 8.07 3.21
CA LYS A 59 1.91 7.40 3.96
C LYS A 59 1.33 6.16 4.65
N LEU A 60 2.04 5.04 4.59
CA LEU A 60 1.66 3.83 5.32
C LEU A 60 1.95 4.01 6.80
N GLU A 61 1.05 3.52 7.64
CA GLU A 61 1.22 3.49 9.10
C GLU A 61 1.24 2.03 9.57
N ILE A 62 2.11 1.76 10.54
CA ILE A 62 2.26 0.41 11.10
C ILE A 62 1.41 0.33 12.36
N MET A 63 0.36 -0.48 12.31
CA MET A 63 -0.41 -0.84 13.50
C MET A 63 0.29 -1.98 14.25
N GLN A 64 0.98 -1.65 15.34
CA GLN A 64 1.69 -2.63 16.18
C GLN A 64 0.92 -3.07 17.42
N ASP A 65 -0.06 -2.26 17.85
CA ASP A 65 -0.77 -2.49 19.09
C ASP A 65 -1.73 -3.67 18.97
N PRO A 66 -1.79 -4.56 19.97
CA PRO A 66 -2.77 -5.63 19.98
C PRO A 66 -4.19 -5.05 20.07
N CYS A 67 -5.06 -5.57 19.22
CA CYS A 67 -6.41 -5.12 19.01
C CYS A 67 -7.33 -6.35 19.19
N GLY A 68 -7.96 -6.43 20.36
CA GLY A 68 -8.72 -7.59 20.84
C GLY A 68 -10.14 -7.67 20.31
N GLU A 69 -11.01 -8.39 21.02
CA GLU A 69 -12.43 -8.49 20.66
C GLU A 69 -13.11 -7.12 20.77
N GLY A 70 -13.91 -6.75 19.75
CA GLY A 70 -14.62 -5.46 19.69
C GLY A 70 -13.87 -4.36 18.94
N CYS A 71 -12.63 -4.58 18.51
CA CYS A 71 -11.88 -3.61 17.74
C CYS A 71 -11.61 -4.12 16.30
N THR A 72 -11.58 -3.19 15.33
CA THR A 72 -11.37 -3.50 13.91
C THR A 72 -10.18 -2.69 13.39
N PRO A 73 -9.15 -3.32 12.78
CA PRO A 73 -8.99 -4.75 12.52
C PRO A 73 -8.52 -5.53 13.77
N ARG A 74 -8.96 -6.79 13.91
CA ARG A 74 -8.48 -7.69 14.96
C ARG A 74 -7.03 -8.10 14.66
N ILE A 75 -6.09 -7.62 15.46
CA ILE A 75 -4.66 -7.90 15.30
C ILE A 75 -4.07 -8.38 16.63
N THR A 76 -3.30 -9.46 16.62
CA THR A 76 -2.68 -10.02 17.84
C THR A 76 -1.47 -9.22 18.35
N GLY A 77 -1.25 -8.00 17.83
CA GLY A 77 -0.10 -7.15 18.13
C GLY A 77 1.22 -7.71 17.58
N LEU A 78 2.23 -6.85 17.48
CA LEU A 78 3.59 -7.22 17.06
C LEU A 78 4.46 -7.52 18.30
N THR A 79 4.28 -8.70 18.90
CA THR A 79 4.90 -9.08 20.19
C THR A 79 6.43 -9.28 20.15
N ASN A 80 7.04 -9.32 18.96
CA ASN A 80 8.48 -9.53 18.74
C ASN A 80 9.19 -8.33 18.09
N ILE A 81 8.59 -7.13 18.07
CA ILE A 81 9.37 -5.92 17.79
C ILE A 81 10.28 -5.66 19.00
N ARG A 82 11.48 -6.25 18.97
CA ARG A 82 12.58 -5.83 19.84
C ARG A 82 13.22 -4.59 19.22
N THR A 83 12.78 -3.41 19.62
CA THR A 83 13.62 -2.18 19.66
C THR A 83 12.76 -1.01 20.14
N PHE A 84 12.38 -1.03 21.42
CA PHE A 84 12.17 0.23 22.11
C PHE A 84 13.56 0.84 22.34
N SER A 85 14.11 1.51 21.33
CA SER A 85 15.27 2.38 21.54
C SER A 85 14.73 3.72 22.00
N ALA A 86 15.07 4.13 23.23
CA ALA A 86 14.67 5.43 23.77
C ALA A 86 15.14 6.61 22.89
N THR A 87 16.07 6.37 21.96
CA THR A 87 16.66 7.37 21.06
C THR A 87 16.38 7.12 19.57
N THR A 88 15.82 5.97 19.17
CA THR A 88 15.64 5.60 17.75
C THR A 88 14.28 4.97 17.54
N LEU A 89 13.31 5.77 17.09
CA LEU A 89 11.98 5.30 16.74
C LEU A 89 11.95 4.73 15.32
N SER A 90 11.11 3.73 15.08
CA SER A 90 10.77 3.32 13.71
C SER A 90 10.18 4.51 12.98
N THR A 91 10.82 4.93 11.88
CA THR A 91 10.32 6.00 11.03
C THR A 91 9.77 5.40 9.75
N VAL A 92 8.69 5.99 9.27
CA VAL A 92 8.23 5.79 7.89
C VAL A 92 8.54 7.09 7.15
N GLU A 93 9.10 7.02 5.97
CA GLU A 93 9.41 8.20 5.14
C GLU A 93 9.02 7.93 3.69
N ILE A 94 8.77 9.00 2.94
CA ILE A 94 8.46 8.90 1.50
C ILE A 94 9.76 9.14 0.75
N THR A 95 10.35 8.08 0.18
CA THR A 95 11.60 8.17 -0.60
C THR A 95 11.41 8.98 -1.89
N THR A 96 10.28 8.80 -2.57
CA THR A 96 9.97 9.49 -3.84
C THR A 96 8.51 9.93 -3.84
N THR A 97 8.29 11.23 -4.03
CA THR A 97 6.93 11.78 -4.10
C THR A 97 6.38 11.61 -5.51
N GLY A 98 5.19 11.02 -5.64
CA GLY A 98 4.49 10.95 -6.91
C GLY A 98 4.12 12.34 -7.44
N SER A 99 4.50 12.65 -8.67
CA SER A 99 4.24 13.93 -9.35
C SER A 99 2.97 13.93 -10.18
N HIS A 100 2.38 12.76 -10.45
CA HIS A 100 1.15 12.64 -11.22
C HIS A 100 -0.05 13.18 -10.41
N ASN A 101 -0.90 13.96 -11.08
CA ASN A 101 -2.17 14.37 -10.52
C ASN A 101 -3.17 13.23 -10.67
N SER A 102 -3.47 12.55 -9.57
CA SER A 102 -4.54 11.55 -9.53
C SER A 102 -5.84 12.25 -9.16
N TYR A 103 -6.78 12.30 -10.09
CA TYR A 103 -8.13 12.80 -9.86
C TYR A 103 -9.11 11.65 -9.90
N GLU A 104 -10.20 11.78 -9.15
CA GLU A 104 -11.32 10.86 -9.18
C GLU A 104 -11.78 10.58 -10.62
N CYS A 105 -11.77 9.29 -11.00
CA CYS A 105 -12.03 8.80 -12.37
C CYS A 105 -11.31 9.59 -13.47
N GLY A 106 -10.10 10.11 -13.20
CA GLY A 106 -9.31 10.89 -14.15
C GLY A 106 -9.98 12.18 -14.63
N ARG A 107 -11.04 12.66 -13.96
CA ARG A 107 -11.99 13.69 -14.44
C ARG A 107 -12.63 13.35 -15.79
N ARG A 108 -12.69 12.06 -16.13
CA ARG A 108 -13.10 11.52 -17.44
C ARG A 108 -14.18 10.45 -17.30
N GLY A 109 -14.80 10.38 -16.13
CA GLY A 109 -15.90 9.48 -15.82
C GLY A 109 -16.67 9.95 -14.61
N LYS A 110 -17.78 9.26 -14.33
CA LYS A 110 -18.60 9.46 -13.13
C LYS A 110 -18.26 8.39 -12.09
N CYS A 111 -17.91 8.82 -10.88
CA CYS A 111 -17.68 7.91 -9.76
C CYS A 111 -19.01 7.53 -9.10
N ASP A 112 -19.22 6.23 -8.88
CA ASP A 112 -20.27 5.75 -7.99
C ASP A 112 -19.69 5.57 -6.58
N PHE A 113 -20.03 6.47 -5.68
CA PHE A 113 -19.55 6.47 -4.29
C PHE A 113 -20.01 5.26 -3.47
N ASN A 114 -21.03 4.52 -3.91
CA ASN A 114 -21.50 3.34 -3.18
C ASN A 114 -20.63 2.11 -3.48
N THR A 115 -20.16 1.98 -4.72
CA THR A 115 -19.35 0.84 -5.18
C THR A 115 -17.86 1.16 -5.27
N GLY A 116 -17.51 2.45 -5.37
CA GLY A 116 -16.15 2.92 -5.61
C GLY A 116 -15.69 2.73 -7.06
N LEU A 117 -16.60 2.45 -7.99
CA LEU A 117 -16.29 2.18 -9.40
C LEU A 117 -16.54 3.41 -10.29
N CYS A 118 -15.69 3.57 -11.30
CA CYS A 118 -15.78 4.64 -12.28
C CYS A 118 -16.54 4.21 -13.54
N THR A 119 -17.55 4.99 -13.94
CA THR A 119 -18.21 4.86 -15.25
C THR A 119 -17.61 5.88 -16.22
N CYS A 120 -16.78 5.41 -17.16
CA CYS A 120 -16.03 6.29 -18.07
C CYS A 120 -16.90 6.93 -19.16
N PHE A 121 -16.54 8.14 -19.56
CA PHE A 121 -17.14 8.80 -20.71
C PHE A 121 -16.65 8.19 -22.03
N ALA A 122 -17.38 8.46 -23.12
CA ALA A 122 -17.02 7.95 -24.44
C ALA A 122 -15.57 8.35 -24.82
N GLY A 123 -14.81 7.39 -25.35
CA GLY A 123 -13.39 7.58 -25.69
C GLY A 123 -12.41 7.34 -24.54
N TYR A 124 -12.90 7.01 -23.33
CA TYR A 124 -12.08 6.72 -22.15
C TYR A 124 -12.39 5.34 -21.58
N THR A 125 -11.35 4.64 -21.13
CA THR A 125 -11.45 3.30 -20.55
C THR A 125 -10.45 3.10 -19.40
N GLY A 126 -10.49 1.90 -18.80
CA GLY A 126 -9.72 1.52 -17.62
C GLY A 126 -10.44 1.87 -16.33
N GLU A 127 -9.97 1.30 -15.21
CA GLU A 127 -10.57 1.46 -13.87
C GLU A 127 -10.68 2.93 -13.42
N THR A 128 -9.80 3.78 -13.93
CA THR A 128 -9.73 5.22 -13.58
C THR A 128 -10.07 6.13 -14.76
N CYS A 129 -10.56 5.61 -15.88
CA CYS A 129 -10.86 6.38 -17.10
C CYS A 129 -9.66 7.18 -17.64
N SER A 130 -8.45 6.74 -17.32
CA SER A 130 -7.19 7.40 -17.69
C SER A 130 -6.73 7.01 -19.10
N ILE A 131 -7.17 5.85 -19.61
CA ILE A 131 -6.76 5.31 -20.90
C ILE A 131 -7.66 5.88 -21.99
N LEU A 132 -7.06 6.48 -23.02
CA LEU A 132 -7.76 6.94 -24.21
C LEU A 132 -7.93 5.79 -25.19
N THR A 133 -9.17 5.57 -25.66
CA THR A 133 -9.41 4.69 -26.79
C THR A 133 -9.52 5.52 -28.07
N ALA A 134 -8.71 5.18 -29.06
CA ALA A 134 -8.75 5.82 -30.38
C ALA A 134 -9.92 5.34 -31.28
N LEU A 135 -10.82 4.51 -30.75
CA LEU A 135 -11.95 3.99 -31.51
C LEU A 135 -13.08 5.03 -31.50
N VAL A 136 -13.13 5.83 -32.56
CA VAL A 136 -14.29 6.62 -33.00
C VAL A 136 -15.20 5.72 -33.83
#